data_AF-A0A4R1WLU3-F1
#
_entry.id   AF-A0A4R1WLU3-F1
#
_cell.length_a   1.000
_cell.length_b   1.000
_cell.length_c   1.000
_cell.angle_alpha   90.00
_cell.angle_beta   90.00
_cell.angle_gamma   90.00
#
_symmetry.space_group_name_H-M   'P 1'
#
loop_
_entity.id
_entity.type
_entity.pdbx_description
1 polymer ?
#
loop_
_entity_poly.entity_id
_entity_poly.type
_entity_poly.pdbx_seq_one_letter_code
_entity_poly.pdbx_strand_id
1 'polypeptide(L)'
;MVTGAPGAGKSTVIPELLRLRAGQLVVMDMDELLDSEGRVLGVEIADSSAAANWPAYNALWLRITELVRRSGTPMLLLSPLVPTELPEGRWLHLDCPDSVRRKRLSERGWSDEQIEEAIADAAQIRKLVPRSVAGDGTPEDSARLILAWVNE
;
A
#
# COMPACT_ATOMS: atom_id res chain seq x y z
N MET A 1 2.98 -3.64 -8.18
CA MET A 1 2.74 -2.83 -6.97
C MET A 1 1.33 -2.28 -6.99
N VAL A 2 0.66 -2.30 -5.84
CA VAL A 2 -0.60 -1.58 -5.62
C VAL A 2 -0.30 -0.44 -4.66
N THR A 3 -0.32 0.80 -5.17
CA THR A 3 -0.15 1.99 -4.35
C THR A 3 -1.49 2.44 -3.78
N GLY A 4 -1.48 3.12 -2.65
CA GLY A 4 -2.65 3.83 -2.15
C GLY A 4 -2.31 4.60 -0.89
N ALA A 5 -2.80 5.83 -0.79
CA ALA A 5 -2.67 6.64 0.41
C ALA A 5 -3.30 5.94 1.64
N PRO A 6 -2.96 6.36 2.88
CA PRO A 6 -3.68 5.94 4.06
C PRO A 6 -5.21 6.07 3.88
N GLY A 7 -5.97 5.08 4.39
CA GLY A 7 -7.42 5.02 4.25
C GLY A 7 -7.97 4.48 2.92
N ALA A 8 -7.12 4.20 1.93
CA ALA A 8 -7.54 3.66 0.63
C ALA A 8 -8.14 2.24 0.69
N GLY A 9 -7.82 1.45 1.72
CA GLY A 9 -8.34 0.09 1.90
C GLY A 9 -7.33 -1.04 1.61
N LYS A 10 -6.03 -0.72 1.53
CA LYS A 10 -4.94 -1.68 1.27
C LYS A 10 -5.01 -2.93 2.18
N SER A 11 -4.89 -2.74 3.48
CA SER A 11 -4.89 -3.88 4.42
C SER A 11 -6.23 -4.61 4.46
N THR A 12 -7.34 -3.95 4.10
CA THR A 12 -8.67 -4.56 4.04
C THR A 12 -8.85 -5.44 2.80
N VAL A 13 -8.15 -5.16 1.69
CA VAL A 13 -8.24 -5.97 0.47
C VAL A 13 -7.37 -7.22 0.51
N ILE A 14 -6.34 -7.26 1.38
CA ILE A 14 -5.40 -8.39 1.48
C ILE A 14 -6.08 -9.73 1.73
N PRO A 15 -6.98 -9.90 2.73
CA PRO A 15 -7.65 -11.18 2.95
C PRO A 15 -8.39 -11.69 1.70
N GLU A 16 -9.03 -10.79 0.96
CA GLU A 16 -9.74 -11.14 -0.27
C GLU A 16 -8.79 -11.48 -1.42
N LEU A 17 -7.66 -10.80 -1.56
CA LEU A 17 -6.61 -11.16 -2.51
C LEU A 17 -6.07 -12.57 -2.24
N LEU A 18 -5.79 -12.89 -0.98
CA LEU A 18 -5.30 -14.20 -0.57
C LEU A 18 -6.34 -15.31 -0.83
N ARG A 19 -7.62 -15.02 -0.63
CA ARG A 19 -8.74 -15.95 -0.83
C ARG A 19 -9.06 -16.19 -2.30
N LEU A 20 -9.03 -15.13 -3.12
CA LEU A 20 -9.48 -15.16 -4.51
C LEU A 20 -8.38 -15.45 -5.53
N ARG A 21 -7.10 -15.29 -5.18
CA ARG A 21 -6.01 -15.54 -6.12
C ARG A 21 -6.06 -16.96 -6.70
N ALA A 22 -5.78 -17.07 -8.00
CA ALA A 22 -5.51 -18.34 -8.64
C ALA A 22 -3.99 -18.57 -8.69
N GLY A 23 -3.54 -19.78 -8.34
CA GLY A 23 -2.12 -20.13 -8.38
C GLY A 23 -1.28 -19.50 -7.27
N GLN A 24 0.03 -19.46 -7.50
CA GLN A 24 0.99 -18.91 -6.55
C GLN A 24 1.13 -17.41 -6.77
N LEU A 25 0.71 -16.60 -5.80
CA LEU A 25 0.93 -15.16 -5.75
C LEU A 25 1.25 -14.77 -4.31
N VAL A 26 2.45 -14.24 -4.10
CA VAL A 26 2.84 -13.66 -2.81
C VAL A 26 2.20 -12.27 -2.71
N VAL A 27 1.46 -12.02 -1.63
CA VAL A 27 0.86 -10.71 -1.33
C VAL A 27 1.52 -10.21 -0.05
N MET A 28 2.02 -8.98 -0.04
CA MET A 28 2.67 -8.36 1.12
C MET A 28 2.13 -6.94 1.30
N ASP A 29 1.91 -6.53 2.54
CA ASP A 29 1.73 -5.13 2.91
C ASP A 29 3.05 -4.53 3.37
N MET A 30 3.38 -3.33 2.89
CA MET A 30 4.54 -2.59 3.37
C MET A 30 4.45 -2.30 4.87
N ASP A 31 3.24 -2.24 5.43
CA ASP A 31 3.02 -2.00 6.86
C ASP A 31 3.32 -3.25 7.73
N GLU A 32 3.55 -4.45 7.16
CA GLU A 32 3.77 -5.69 7.93
C GLU A 32 5.05 -5.71 8.77
N LEU A 33 6.06 -4.90 8.41
CA LEU A 33 7.29 -4.76 9.22
C LEU A 33 7.20 -3.61 10.23
N LEU A 34 6.13 -2.82 10.19
CA LEU A 34 5.89 -1.79 11.19
C LEU A 34 5.27 -2.44 12.42
N ASP A 35 5.94 -2.32 13.56
CA ASP A 35 5.36 -2.69 14.84
C ASP A 35 5.30 -1.47 15.77
N SER A 36 4.29 -1.45 16.64
CA SER A 36 4.01 -0.30 17.52
C SER A 36 5.09 -0.03 18.57
N GLU A 37 6.07 -0.91 18.71
CA GLU A 37 7.20 -0.77 19.64
C GLU A 37 8.55 -0.68 18.89
N GLY A 38 8.53 -0.62 17.55
CA GLY A 38 9.72 -0.56 16.72
C GLY A 38 10.69 -1.73 16.90
N ARG A 39 10.26 -2.87 17.45
CA ARG A 39 11.14 -4.02 17.76
C ARG A 39 11.78 -4.63 16.52
N VAL A 40 11.07 -4.65 15.39
CA VAL A 40 11.57 -5.24 14.14
C VAL A 40 12.62 -4.34 13.50
N LEU A 41 12.39 -3.03 13.51
CA LEU A 41 13.23 -2.05 12.81
C LEU A 41 14.22 -1.34 13.74
N GLY A 42 14.14 -1.59 15.05
CA GLY A 42 14.87 -0.87 16.10
C GLY A 42 14.38 0.58 16.32
N VAL A 43 13.32 0.99 15.62
CA VAL A 43 12.74 2.34 15.64
C VAL A 43 11.28 2.29 15.22
N GLU A 44 10.46 3.15 15.81
CA GLU A 44 9.09 3.38 15.38
C GLU A 44 9.09 4.24 14.10
N ILE A 45 9.21 3.60 12.93
CA ILE A 45 9.32 4.31 11.64
C ILE A 45 8.15 5.26 11.36
N ALA A 46 6.96 4.95 11.87
CA ALA A 46 5.77 5.80 11.70
C ALA A 46 5.80 7.07 12.55
N ASP A 47 6.74 7.20 13.50
CA ASP A 47 6.92 8.43 14.27
C ASP A 47 7.65 9.49 13.42
N SER A 48 7.20 10.75 13.54
CA SER A 48 7.78 11.88 12.80
C SER A 48 9.28 12.07 13.02
N SER A 49 9.81 11.72 14.21
CA SER A 49 11.24 11.78 14.51
C SER A 49 12.06 10.77 13.71
N ALA A 50 11.44 9.70 13.21
CA ALA A 50 12.06 8.68 12.39
C ALA A 50 11.97 8.99 10.87
N ALA A 51 11.47 10.16 10.48
CA ALA A 51 11.23 10.49 9.06
C ALA A 51 12.47 10.32 8.16
N ALA A 52 13.67 10.57 8.69
CA ALA A 52 14.93 10.38 7.96
C ALA A 52 15.22 8.91 7.57
N ASN A 53 14.53 7.95 8.19
CA ASN A 53 14.72 6.52 7.95
C ASN A 53 13.85 5.97 6.81
N TRP A 54 12.84 6.70 6.33
CA TRP A 54 11.97 6.26 5.23
C TRP A 54 12.73 5.81 3.98
N PRO A 55 13.77 6.54 3.48
CA PRO A 55 14.54 6.08 2.33
C PRO A 55 15.22 4.72 2.56
N ALA A 56 15.74 4.46 3.76
CA ALA A 56 16.35 3.18 4.11
C ALA A 56 15.30 2.07 4.20
N TYR A 57 14.12 2.38 4.73
CA TYR A 57 12.99 1.46 4.77
C TYR A 57 12.48 1.09 3.37
N ASN A 58 12.39 2.05 2.45
CA ASN A 58 12.05 1.80 1.05
C ASN A 58 13.09 0.87 0.38
N ALA A 59 14.39 1.09 0.67
CA ALA A 59 15.47 0.23 0.18
C ALA A 59 15.40 -1.20 0.74
N LEU A 60 14.95 -1.39 1.98
CA LEU A 60 14.69 -2.72 2.55
C LEU A 60 13.59 -3.45 1.77
N TRP A 61 12.47 -2.78 1.48
CA TRP A 61 11.39 -3.38 0.68
C TRP A 61 11.81 -3.73 -0.75
N LEU A 62 12.67 -2.92 -1.37
CA LEU A 62 13.31 -3.29 -2.64
C LEU A 62 14.07 -4.62 -2.53
N ARG A 63 14.83 -4.85 -1.46
CA ARG A 63 15.53 -6.13 -1.25
C ARG A 63 14.57 -7.29 -1.01
N ILE A 64 13.52 -7.09 -0.22
CA ILE A 64 12.51 -8.14 0.06
C ILE A 64 11.80 -8.57 -1.22
N THR A 65 11.36 -7.61 -2.03
CA THR A 65 10.70 -7.91 -3.30
C THR A 65 11.64 -8.61 -4.28
N GLU A 66 12.92 -8.25 -4.30
CA GLU A 66 13.94 -8.92 -5.09
C GLU A 66 14.16 -10.39 -4.67
N LEU A 67 14.14 -10.70 -3.36
CA LEU A 67 14.28 -12.07 -2.85
C LEU A 67 13.14 -12.97 -3.35
N VAL A 68 11.90 -12.50 -3.30
CA VAL A 68 10.74 -13.25 -3.81
C VAL A 68 10.82 -13.40 -5.32
N ARG A 69 11.18 -12.33 -6.05
CA ARG A 69 11.27 -12.39 -7.52
C ARG A 69 12.31 -13.40 -8.00
N ARG A 70 13.43 -13.56 -7.28
CA ARG A 70 14.49 -14.54 -7.58
C ARG A 70 14.01 -15.99 -7.46
N SER A 71 12.95 -16.28 -6.70
CA SER A 71 12.37 -17.63 -6.64
C SER A 71 11.48 -17.96 -7.84
N GLY A 72 11.25 -17.00 -8.75
CA GLY A 72 10.34 -17.16 -9.88
C GLY A 72 8.86 -17.03 -9.51
N THR A 73 8.53 -16.69 -8.27
CA THR A 73 7.14 -16.53 -7.80
C THR A 73 6.68 -15.09 -8.05
N PRO A 74 5.51 -14.88 -8.71
CA PRO A 74 4.98 -13.53 -8.87
C PRO A 74 4.56 -12.97 -7.51
N MET A 75 4.64 -11.64 -7.39
CA MET A 75 4.35 -10.97 -6.12
C MET A 75 3.60 -9.65 -6.30
N LEU A 76 2.84 -9.28 -5.28
CA LEU A 76 2.03 -8.08 -5.19
C LEU A 76 2.35 -7.38 -3.86
N LEU A 77 3.06 -6.26 -3.93
CA LEU A 77 3.28 -5.38 -2.78
C LEU A 77 2.18 -4.32 -2.75
N LEU A 78 1.54 -4.17 -1.59
CA LEU A 78 0.70 -3.03 -1.24
C LEU A 78 1.56 -2.02 -0.48
N SER A 79 1.55 -0.75 -0.88
CA SER A 79 2.38 0.28 -0.24
C SER A 79 1.80 1.69 -0.44
N PRO A 80 2.21 2.70 0.34
CA PRO A 80 1.94 4.10 0.02
C PRO A 80 2.90 4.66 -1.06
N LEU A 81 3.95 3.91 -1.42
CA LEU A 81 5.02 4.39 -2.29
C LEU A 81 4.54 4.70 -3.72
N VAL A 82 5.34 5.49 -4.42
CA VAL A 82 5.14 5.84 -5.83
C VAL A 82 6.28 5.34 -6.73
N PRO A 83 6.09 5.30 -8.07
CA PRO A 83 7.11 4.78 -8.99
C PRO A 83 8.50 5.42 -8.87
N THR A 84 8.60 6.68 -8.44
CA THR A 84 9.89 7.35 -8.23
C THR A 84 10.66 6.85 -7.02
N GLU A 85 9.99 6.21 -6.05
CA GLU A 85 10.60 5.66 -4.84
C GLU A 85 10.92 4.18 -4.98
N LEU A 86 10.16 3.45 -5.79
CA LEU A 86 10.36 2.03 -6.09
C LEU A 86 10.21 1.79 -7.60
N PRO A 87 11.24 2.01 -8.41
CA PRO A 87 11.09 2.10 -9.87
C PRO A 87 10.77 0.78 -10.58
N GLU A 88 10.74 -0.35 -9.86
CA GLU A 88 10.51 -1.66 -10.45
C GLU A 88 9.02 -2.04 -10.54
N GLY A 89 8.63 -2.64 -11.67
CA GLY A 89 7.35 -3.33 -11.84
C GLY A 89 6.20 -2.48 -12.40
N ARG A 90 5.03 -3.11 -12.55
CA ARG A 90 3.78 -2.45 -12.94
C ARG A 90 3.10 -1.84 -11.72
N TRP A 91 2.43 -0.70 -11.91
CA TRP A 91 1.76 0.04 -10.85
C TRP A 91 0.25 0.12 -11.07
N LEU A 92 -0.50 -0.06 -9.99
CA LEU A 92 -1.94 0.13 -9.91
C LEU A 92 -2.26 0.97 -8.69
N HIS A 93 -3.16 1.94 -8.80
CA HIS A 93 -3.60 2.76 -7.68
C HIS A 93 -4.90 2.20 -7.09
N LEU A 94 -4.91 1.83 -5.82
CA LEU A 94 -6.13 1.61 -5.05
C LEU A 94 -6.53 2.94 -4.41
N ASP A 95 -7.68 3.49 -4.80
CA ASP A 95 -8.12 4.82 -4.36
C ASP A 95 -9.57 4.82 -3.88
N CYS A 96 -9.91 5.81 -3.06
CA CYS A 96 -11.27 6.12 -2.66
C CYS A 96 -11.51 7.64 -2.69
N PRO A 97 -12.77 8.09 -2.78
CA PRO A 97 -13.11 9.50 -2.64
C PRO A 97 -12.60 10.08 -1.32
N ASP A 98 -12.19 11.35 -1.32
CA ASP A 98 -11.61 11.98 -0.13
C ASP A 98 -12.60 12.03 1.04
N SER A 99 -13.91 12.11 0.79
CA SER A 99 -14.94 12.00 1.82
C SER A 99 -14.92 10.64 2.54
N VAL A 100 -14.71 9.55 1.79
CA VAL A 100 -14.59 8.19 2.33
C VAL A 100 -13.28 8.05 3.12
N ARG A 101 -12.18 8.60 2.60
CA ARG A 101 -10.88 8.63 3.29
C ARG A 101 -10.95 9.37 4.61
N ARG A 102 -11.48 10.59 4.62
CA ARG A 102 -11.67 11.39 5.85
C ARG A 102 -12.44 10.60 6.90
N LYS A 103 -13.60 10.04 6.53
CA LYS A 103 -14.42 9.22 7.42
C LYS A 103 -13.63 8.03 8.01
N ARG A 104 -12.97 7.24 7.17
CA ARG A 104 -12.21 6.05 7.60
C ARG A 104 -11.06 6.41 8.54
N LEU A 105 -10.34 7.50 8.27
CA LEU A 105 -9.21 7.91 9.09
C LEU A 105 -9.68 8.55 10.41
N SER A 106 -10.77 9.34 10.39
CA SER A 106 -11.37 9.86 11.62
C SER A 106 -11.89 8.75 12.52
N GLU A 107 -12.49 7.69 11.96
CA GLU A 107 -12.94 6.51 12.72
C GLU A 107 -11.76 5.74 13.36
N ARG A 108 -10.54 5.91 12.83
CA ARG A 108 -9.30 5.36 13.41
C ARG A 108 -8.66 6.29 14.44
N GLY A 109 -9.26 7.44 14.72
CA GLY A 109 -8.74 8.43 15.68
C GLY A 109 -7.57 9.26 15.16
N TRP A 110 -7.38 9.34 13.84
CA TRP A 110 -6.37 10.25 13.27
C TRP A 110 -6.76 11.70 13.48
N SER A 111 -5.76 12.56 13.69
CA SER A 111 -5.96 14.01 13.77
C SER A 111 -6.30 14.61 12.40
N ASP A 112 -6.91 15.80 12.38
CA ASP A 112 -7.23 16.52 11.15
C ASP A 112 -5.98 16.78 10.29
N GLU A 113 -4.84 17.07 10.92
CA GLU A 113 -3.56 17.28 10.24
C GLU A 113 -3.11 16.02 9.48
N GLN A 114 -3.08 14.87 10.15
CA GLN A 114 -2.74 13.57 9.53
C GLN A 114 -3.72 13.20 8.41
N ILE A 115 -4.99 13.57 8.55
CA ILE A 115 -6.02 13.32 7.53
C ILE A 115 -5.77 14.16 6.28
N GLU A 116 -5.44 15.45 6.43
CA GLU A 116 -5.15 16.33 5.30
C GLU A 116 -3.82 15.94 4.62
N GLU A 117 -2.81 15.48 5.37
CA GLU A 117 -1.60 14.88 4.80
C GLU A 117 -1.93 13.66 3.93
N ALA A 118 -2.74 12.71 4.43
CA ALA A 118 -3.15 11.54 3.66
C ALA A 118 -3.97 11.90 2.40
N ILE A 119 -4.69 13.02 2.40
CA ILE A 119 -5.40 13.54 1.23
C ILE A 119 -4.42 14.16 0.22
N ALA A 120 -3.42 14.90 0.70
CA ALA A 120 -2.36 15.43 -0.15
C ALA A 120 -1.59 14.28 -0.84
N ASP A 121 -1.27 13.22 -0.10
CA ASP A 121 -0.67 12.00 -0.63
C ASP A 121 -1.55 11.36 -1.71
N ALA A 122 -2.86 11.21 -1.45
CA ALA A 122 -3.79 10.67 -2.44
C ALA A 122 -3.81 11.52 -3.72
N ALA A 123 -3.84 12.85 -3.58
CA ALA A 123 -3.80 13.77 -4.71
C ALA A 123 -2.49 13.67 -5.50
N GLN A 124 -1.35 13.41 -4.84
CA GLN A 124 -0.07 13.17 -5.49
C GLN A 124 -0.06 11.83 -6.22
N ILE A 125 -0.51 10.75 -5.57
CA ILE A 125 -0.55 9.41 -6.16
C ILE A 125 -1.43 9.38 -7.42
N ARG A 126 -2.59 10.07 -7.41
CA ARG A 126 -3.47 10.21 -8.61
C ARG A 126 -2.74 10.77 -9.83
N LYS A 127 -1.74 11.66 -9.63
CA LYS A 127 -0.94 12.25 -10.71
C LYS A 127 0.13 11.28 -11.22
N LEU A 128 0.71 10.48 -10.32
CA LEU A 128 1.86 9.61 -10.61
C LEU A 128 1.45 8.21 -11.10
N VAL A 129 0.28 7.71 -10.68
CA VAL A 129 -0.25 6.39 -11.05
C VAL A 129 -1.69 6.54 -11.54
N PRO A 130 -1.90 6.83 -12.84
CA PRO A 130 -3.22 7.18 -13.36
C PRO A 130 -4.17 5.98 -13.49
N ARG A 131 -3.64 4.75 -13.54
CA ARG A 131 -4.48 3.56 -13.59
C ARG A 131 -4.95 3.21 -12.18
N SER A 132 -6.25 3.33 -11.93
CA SER A 132 -6.84 3.12 -10.60
C SER A 132 -7.93 2.06 -10.55
N VAL A 133 -8.10 1.45 -9.37
CA VAL A 133 -9.26 0.65 -8.97
C VAL A 133 -9.94 1.29 -7.78
N ALA A 134 -11.26 1.16 -7.72
CA ALA A 134 -12.07 1.71 -6.65
C ALA A 134 -11.91 0.90 -5.35
N GLY A 135 -11.69 1.61 -4.25
CA GLY A 135 -11.54 1.11 -2.87
C GLY A 135 -12.67 1.56 -1.93
N ASP A 136 -13.76 2.09 -2.47
CA ASP A 136 -14.96 2.56 -1.76
C ASP A 136 -16.18 1.61 -1.88
N GLY A 137 -16.05 0.53 -2.67
CA GLY A 137 -16.98 -0.60 -2.70
C GLY A 137 -16.67 -1.67 -1.64
N THR A 138 -17.00 -2.94 -1.94
CA THR A 138 -16.59 -4.04 -1.07
C THR A 138 -15.11 -4.37 -1.26
N PRO A 139 -14.39 -4.86 -0.22
CA PRO A 139 -13.02 -5.32 -0.38
C PRO A 139 -12.89 -6.44 -1.43
N GLU A 140 -13.92 -7.28 -1.56
CA GLU A 140 -13.96 -8.35 -2.55
C GLU A 140 -13.94 -7.78 -3.99
N ASP A 141 -14.73 -6.75 -4.27
CA ASP A 141 -14.77 -6.12 -5.59
C ASP A 141 -13.41 -5.52 -5.96
N SER A 142 -12.78 -4.79 -5.02
CA SER A 142 -11.44 -4.25 -5.22
C SER A 142 -10.41 -5.37 -5.47
N ALA A 143 -10.47 -6.47 -4.71
CA ALA A 143 -9.57 -7.61 -4.90
C ALA A 143 -9.73 -8.25 -6.28
N ARG A 144 -10.97 -8.41 -6.77
CA ARG A 144 -11.25 -8.93 -8.12
C ARG A 144 -10.65 -8.05 -9.21
N LEU A 145 -10.79 -6.73 -9.10
CA LEU A 145 -10.22 -5.78 -10.05
C LEU A 145 -8.68 -5.80 -10.04
N ILE A 146 -8.08 -5.88 -8.85
CA ILE A 146 -6.62 -6.00 -8.70
C ILE A 146 -6.13 -7.31 -9.33
N LEU A 147 -6.78 -8.44 -9.05
CA LEU A 147 -6.38 -9.74 -9.60
C LEU A 147 -6.59 -9.83 -11.11
N ALA A 148 -7.63 -9.20 -11.64
CA ALA A 148 -7.81 -9.08 -13.09
C ALA A 148 -6.60 -8.37 -13.71
N TRP A 149 -6.18 -7.24 -13.14
CA TRP A 149 -4.99 -6.51 -13.59
C TRP A 149 -3.68 -7.30 -13.44
N VAL A 150 -3.52 -8.08 -12.37
CA VAL A 150 -2.34 -8.95 -12.17
C VAL A 150 -2.21 -9.97 -13.31
N ASN A 151 -3.34 -10.47 -13.82
CA ASN A 151 -3.40 -11.51 -14.86
C ASN A 151 -3.45 -10.98 -16.29
N GLU A 152 -3.42 -9.66 -16.49
CA GLU A 152 -3.17 -9.01 -17.79
C GLU A 152 -1.71 -9.11 -18.20
#